data_AF-A0A5N8WCF0-F1
#
_entry.id   AF-A0A5N8WCF0-F1
#
_cell.length_a   1.000
_cell.length_b   1.000
_cell.length_c   1.000
_cell.angle_alpha   90.00
_cell.angle_beta   90.00
_cell.angle_gamma   90.00
#
_symmetry.space_group_name_H-M   'P 1'
#
loop_
_entity.id
_entity.type
_entity.pdbx_description
1 polymer ?
#
loop_
_entity_poly.entity_id
_entity_poly.type
_entity_poly.pdbx_seq_one_letter_code
_entity_poly.pdbx_strand_id
1 'polypeptide(L)'
;PRTRAPRGARYGGVAEEPLSAPQPRPHSPSQRRQALGDEARREVSGTVETLLALRREGRSGEAHALLVEAAHWPPARFPLLAAELHRANLGADWATLLWEAASLPADKLVAVADALAAAGRTADGEQMLRQGVARPPEEIGAAVLGLVREGRDREVRALLDAYVRIRTPEEAARSAENDPQRLGPLLLAAARDVSEGRHRDLVHALRVAGLTA
;
A
#
# COMPACT_ATOMS: atom_id res chain seq x y z
N PRO A 1 71.11 21.47 -62.57
CA PRO A 1 72.11 21.43 -61.48
C PRO A 1 71.52 20.90 -60.16
N ARG A 2 72.07 19.78 -59.68
CA ARG A 2 72.25 19.27 -58.30
C ARG A 2 71.62 20.10 -57.15
N THR A 3 71.06 19.62 -56.03
CA THR A 3 70.91 18.31 -55.32
C THR A 3 70.34 18.67 -53.93
N ARG A 4 69.44 17.85 -53.34
CA ARG A 4 69.56 17.25 -51.97
C ARG A 4 68.22 16.64 -51.49
N ALA A 5 68.24 15.32 -51.29
CA ALA A 5 67.39 14.60 -50.32
C ALA A 5 68.11 14.57 -48.94
N PRO A 6 67.64 13.91 -47.84
CA PRO A 6 66.45 13.05 -47.63
C PRO A 6 65.78 13.18 -46.20
N ARG A 7 64.94 12.19 -45.83
CA ARG A 7 64.53 11.67 -44.48
C ARG A 7 63.03 11.89 -44.17
N GLY A 8 62.22 10.91 -43.80
CA GLY A 8 62.44 9.51 -43.42
C GLY A 8 61.09 8.76 -43.31
N ALA A 9 61.20 7.45 -43.08
CA ALA A 9 60.22 6.39 -43.22
C ALA A 9 58.80 6.61 -42.66
N ARG A 10 57.79 6.11 -43.40
CA ARG A 10 56.45 5.80 -42.87
C ARG A 10 56.27 4.29 -42.90
N TYR A 11 56.38 3.65 -41.75
CA TYR A 11 55.90 2.28 -41.52
C TYR A 11 54.65 2.35 -40.64
N GLY A 12 53.62 1.59 -41.04
CA GLY A 12 52.77 0.77 -40.17
C GLY A 12 51.85 1.47 -39.17
N GLY A 13 50.54 1.35 -39.39
CA GLY A 13 49.53 1.63 -38.38
C GLY A 13 48.12 1.40 -38.93
N VAL A 14 47.70 0.13 -39.01
CA VAL A 14 46.28 -0.24 -39.14
C VAL A 14 45.62 0.17 -37.82
N ALA A 15 44.70 1.12 -37.86
CA ALA A 15 43.88 1.45 -36.70
C ALA A 15 42.78 0.40 -36.58
N GLU A 16 42.90 -0.46 -35.57
CA GLU A 16 41.78 -1.25 -35.05
C GLU A 16 40.71 -0.28 -34.52
N GLU A 17 39.50 -0.36 -35.06
CA GLU A 17 38.32 0.24 -34.45
C GLU A 17 38.04 -0.49 -33.13
N PRO A 18 38.02 0.19 -31.98
CA PRO A 18 37.54 -0.43 -30.77
C PRO A 18 36.04 -0.66 -30.89
N LEU A 19 35.65 -1.95 -30.87
CA LEU A 19 34.29 -2.40 -30.60
C LEU A 19 33.81 -1.72 -29.31
N SER A 20 33.03 -0.64 -29.47
CA SER A 20 32.35 -0.01 -28.36
C SER A 20 31.38 -1.03 -27.76
N ALA A 21 31.73 -1.51 -26.57
CA ALA A 21 30.79 -2.20 -25.70
C ALA A 21 29.53 -1.34 -25.55
N PRO A 22 28.31 -1.90 -25.64
CA PRO A 22 27.10 -1.12 -25.49
C PRO A 22 27.08 -0.44 -24.11
N GLN A 23 27.16 0.89 -24.08
CA GLN A 23 26.90 1.62 -22.86
C GLN A 23 25.44 1.35 -22.44
N PRO A 24 25.17 1.00 -21.17
CA PRO A 24 23.81 0.78 -20.70
C PRO A 24 23.02 2.09 -20.84
N ARG A 25 22.04 2.09 -21.75
CA ARG A 25 21.17 3.26 -21.95
C ARG A 25 20.37 3.48 -20.66
N PRO A 26 20.21 4.72 -20.19
CA PRO A 26 19.39 4.99 -19.02
C PRO A 26 17.94 4.55 -19.29
N HIS A 27 17.42 3.68 -18.43
CA HIS A 27 16.06 3.16 -18.53
C HIS A 27 15.04 4.28 -18.50
N SER A 28 14.07 4.23 -19.41
CA SER A 28 12.96 5.18 -19.44
C SER A 28 12.11 5.06 -18.16
N PRO A 29 11.39 6.12 -17.75
CA PRO A 29 10.50 6.06 -16.59
C PRO A 29 9.43 4.95 -16.66
N SER A 30 9.02 4.51 -17.85
CA SER A 30 8.11 3.38 -18.05
C SER A 30 8.81 2.04 -17.84
N GLN A 31 10.02 1.85 -18.36
CA GLN A 31 10.82 0.65 -18.14
C GLN A 31 11.19 0.48 -16.67
N ARG A 32 11.52 1.57 -15.95
CA ARG A 32 11.76 1.52 -14.50
C ARG A 32 10.52 1.07 -13.73
N ARG A 33 9.34 1.59 -14.05
CA ARG A 33 8.07 1.16 -13.43
C ARG A 33 7.75 -0.30 -13.72
N GLN A 34 8.00 -0.76 -14.95
CA GLN A 34 7.84 -2.17 -15.31
C GLN A 34 8.81 -3.07 -14.55
N ALA A 35 10.10 -2.69 -14.48
CA ALA A 35 11.11 -3.46 -13.75
C ALA A 35 10.77 -3.58 -12.25
N LEU A 36 10.31 -2.49 -11.62
CA LEU A 36 9.83 -2.50 -10.24
C LEU A 36 8.60 -3.41 -10.06
N GLY A 37 7.70 -3.43 -11.05
CA GLY A 37 6.55 -4.34 -11.05
C GLY A 37 6.97 -5.81 -11.21
N ASP A 38 7.96 -6.09 -12.06
CA ASP A 38 8.47 -7.45 -12.27
C ASP A 38 9.25 -7.96 -11.06
N GLU A 39 10.01 -7.09 -10.39
CA GLU A 39 10.68 -7.40 -9.13
C GLU A 39 9.68 -7.72 -8.03
N ALA A 40 8.65 -6.88 -7.86
CA ALA A 40 7.58 -7.15 -6.90
C ALA A 40 6.88 -8.49 -7.17
N ARG A 41 6.64 -8.85 -8.44
CA ARG A 41 6.07 -10.16 -8.78
C ARG A 41 7.01 -11.30 -8.40
N ARG A 42 8.31 -11.21 -8.72
CA ARG A 42 9.28 -12.25 -8.36
C ARG A 42 9.40 -12.45 -6.85
N GLU A 43 9.43 -11.35 -6.09
CA GLU A 43 9.50 -11.39 -4.63
C GLU A 43 8.25 -12.07 -4.05
N VAL A 44 7.06 -11.68 -4.51
CA VAL A 44 5.80 -12.32 -4.08
C VAL A 44 5.77 -13.81 -4.43
N SER A 45 6.10 -14.18 -5.67
CA SER A 45 6.09 -15.59 -6.09
C SER A 45 7.07 -16.43 -5.26
N GLY A 46 8.30 -15.94 -5.04
CA GLY A 46 9.30 -16.64 -4.23
C GLY A 46 8.89 -16.80 -2.76
N THR A 47 8.23 -15.79 -2.19
CA THR A 47 7.66 -15.88 -0.84
C THR A 47 6.54 -16.91 -0.76
N VAL A 48 5.65 -16.99 -1.75
CA VAL A 48 4.56 -17.99 -1.78
C VAL A 48 5.12 -19.41 -1.96
N GLU A 49 6.16 -19.59 -2.78
CA GLU A 49 6.86 -20.87 -2.91
C GLU A 49 7.50 -21.32 -1.59
N THR A 50 8.16 -20.38 -0.89
CA THR A 50 8.74 -20.63 0.43
C THR A 50 7.67 -21.01 1.44
N LEU A 51 6.55 -20.28 1.46
CA LEU A 51 5.41 -20.57 2.34
C LEU A 51 4.84 -21.97 2.09
N LEU A 52 4.68 -22.36 0.82
CA LEU A 52 4.24 -23.70 0.45
C LEU A 52 5.20 -24.79 0.95
N ALA A 53 6.52 -24.57 0.82
CA ALA A 53 7.51 -25.51 1.33
C ALA A 53 7.41 -25.67 2.85
N LEU A 54 7.35 -24.56 3.58
CA LEU A 54 7.19 -24.55 5.04
C LEU A 54 5.91 -25.29 5.48
N ARG A 55 4.79 -25.09 4.78
CA ARG A 55 3.53 -25.79 5.06
C ARG A 55 3.62 -27.30 4.80
N ARG A 56 4.30 -27.72 3.73
CA ARG A 56 4.54 -29.15 3.43
C ARG A 56 5.45 -29.82 4.46
N GLU A 57 6.43 -29.09 4.97
CA GLU A 57 7.35 -29.55 6.02
C GLU A 57 6.74 -29.51 7.44
N GLY A 58 5.51 -28.99 7.59
CA GLY A 58 4.85 -28.85 8.89
C GLY A 58 5.42 -27.73 9.78
N ARG A 59 6.24 -26.83 9.20
CA ARG A 59 6.95 -25.75 9.91
C ARG A 59 6.04 -24.52 10.10
N SER A 60 4.98 -24.70 10.87
CA SER A 60 3.90 -23.71 10.99
C SER A 60 4.32 -22.38 11.62
N GLY A 61 5.28 -22.38 12.55
CA GLY A 61 5.79 -21.16 13.18
C GLY A 61 6.55 -20.25 12.20
N GLU A 62 7.39 -20.84 11.36
CA GLU A 62 8.15 -20.11 10.34
C GLU A 62 7.26 -19.63 9.21
N ALA A 63 6.26 -20.44 8.81
CA ALA A 63 5.23 -20.01 7.89
C ALA A 63 4.47 -18.79 8.43
N HIS A 64 4.12 -18.78 9.72
CA HIS A 64 3.48 -17.62 10.35
C HIS A 64 4.40 -16.40 10.40
N ALA A 65 5.67 -16.57 10.77
CA ALA A 65 6.65 -15.48 10.76
C ALA A 65 6.76 -14.82 9.37
N LEU A 66 6.80 -15.64 8.30
CA LEU A 66 6.82 -15.14 6.92
C LEU A 66 5.56 -14.33 6.56
N LEU A 67 4.39 -14.73 7.05
CA LEU A 67 3.14 -13.96 6.86
C LEU A 67 3.16 -12.63 7.61
N VAL A 68 3.71 -12.61 8.84
CA VAL A 68 3.87 -11.38 9.63
C VAL A 68 4.83 -10.41 8.93
N GLU A 69 5.93 -10.91 8.37
CA GLU A 69 6.84 -10.10 7.55
C GLU A 69 6.13 -9.53 6.32
N ALA A 70 5.39 -10.37 5.60
CA ALA A 70 4.62 -9.97 4.41
C ALA A 70 3.53 -8.94 4.73
N ALA A 71 2.93 -8.99 5.94
CA ALA A 71 1.95 -8.00 6.35
C ALA A 71 2.55 -6.58 6.40
N HIS A 72 3.84 -6.43 6.71
CA HIS A 72 4.53 -5.14 6.79
C HIS A 72 5.00 -4.59 5.43
N TRP A 73 4.78 -5.33 4.34
CA TRP A 73 5.19 -4.92 3.00
C TRP A 73 4.41 -3.71 2.47
N PRO A 74 4.92 -3.04 1.41
CA PRO A 74 4.21 -1.96 0.75
C PRO A 74 2.77 -2.38 0.35
N PRO A 75 1.75 -1.54 0.62
CA PRO A 75 0.35 -1.86 0.33
C PRO A 75 0.07 -2.30 -1.10
N ALA A 76 0.81 -1.73 -2.06
CA ALA A 76 0.71 -2.08 -3.49
C ALA A 76 1.02 -3.56 -3.80
N ARG A 77 1.65 -4.31 -2.88
CA ARG A 77 1.97 -5.73 -3.07
C ARG A 77 0.81 -6.66 -2.67
N PHE A 78 -0.13 -6.20 -1.86
CA PHE A 78 -1.24 -7.04 -1.35
C PHE A 78 -2.10 -7.65 -2.45
N PRO A 79 -2.48 -6.93 -3.54
CA PRO A 79 -3.20 -7.54 -4.65
C PRO A 79 -2.45 -8.71 -5.32
N LEU A 80 -1.12 -8.61 -5.43
CA LEU A 80 -0.27 -9.67 -5.99
C LEU A 80 -0.19 -10.86 -5.03
N LEU A 81 0.02 -10.60 -3.73
CA LEU A 81 -0.01 -11.62 -2.67
C LEU A 81 -1.32 -12.40 -2.70
N ALA A 82 -2.46 -11.71 -2.75
CA ALA A 82 -3.77 -12.34 -2.85
C ALA A 82 -3.86 -13.25 -4.10
N ALA A 83 -3.43 -12.75 -5.27
CA ALA A 83 -3.49 -13.52 -6.51
C ALA A 83 -2.60 -14.78 -6.49
N GLU A 84 -1.38 -14.69 -5.93
CA GLU A 84 -0.46 -15.82 -5.83
C GLU A 84 -0.89 -16.83 -4.76
N LEU A 85 -1.30 -16.38 -3.58
CA LEU A 85 -1.79 -17.25 -2.50
C LEU A 85 -3.04 -18.02 -2.93
N HIS A 86 -3.99 -17.37 -3.61
CA HIS A 86 -5.17 -18.07 -4.13
C HIS A 86 -4.80 -19.08 -5.22
N ARG A 87 -3.88 -18.75 -6.14
CA ARG A 87 -3.37 -19.72 -7.14
C ARG A 87 -2.69 -20.92 -6.50
N ALA A 88 -2.01 -20.72 -5.39
CA ALA A 88 -1.37 -21.75 -4.58
C ALA A 88 -2.34 -22.52 -3.65
N ASN A 89 -3.64 -22.19 -3.68
CA ASN A 89 -4.66 -22.75 -2.77
C ASN A 89 -4.39 -22.48 -1.27
N LEU A 90 -3.73 -21.37 -0.96
CA LEU A 90 -3.39 -20.91 0.39
C LEU A 90 -4.37 -19.85 0.91
N GLY A 91 -5.68 -20.09 0.73
CA GLY A 91 -6.72 -19.16 1.17
C GLY A 91 -6.75 -18.93 2.69
N ALA A 92 -6.36 -19.93 3.48
CA ALA A 92 -6.23 -19.79 4.93
C ALA A 92 -5.07 -18.85 5.31
N ASP A 93 -3.91 -18.99 4.66
CA ASP A 93 -2.77 -18.09 4.88
C ASP A 93 -3.08 -16.66 4.42
N TRP A 94 -3.87 -16.49 3.36
CA TRP A 94 -4.38 -15.17 2.96
C TRP A 94 -5.22 -14.53 4.08
N ALA A 95 -6.15 -15.30 4.67
CA ALA A 95 -6.94 -14.80 5.80
C ALA A 95 -6.06 -14.45 7.01
N THR A 96 -5.03 -15.24 7.31
CA THR A 96 -4.04 -14.94 8.36
C THR A 96 -3.28 -13.65 8.05
N LEU A 97 -2.79 -13.48 6.82
CA LEU A 97 -2.07 -12.26 6.42
C LEU A 97 -2.94 -11.01 6.56
N LEU A 98 -4.20 -11.08 6.13
CA LEU A 98 -5.16 -9.97 6.30
C LEU A 98 -5.38 -9.62 7.78
N TRP A 99 -5.42 -10.63 8.66
CA TRP A 99 -5.56 -10.43 10.09
C TRP A 99 -4.34 -9.72 10.71
N GLU A 100 -3.12 -10.13 10.33
CA GLU A 100 -1.88 -9.46 10.75
C GLU A 100 -1.83 -8.02 10.22
N ALA A 101 -2.19 -7.82 8.96
CA ALA A 101 -2.21 -6.50 8.33
C ALA A 101 -3.26 -5.56 8.95
N ALA A 102 -4.40 -6.08 9.43
CA ALA A 102 -5.40 -5.29 10.14
C ALA A 102 -4.92 -4.81 11.52
N SER A 103 -3.90 -5.45 12.09
CA SER A 103 -3.28 -5.03 13.36
C SER A 103 -2.28 -3.88 13.18
N LEU A 104 -1.87 -3.56 11.95
CA LEU A 104 -0.97 -2.44 11.64
C LEU A 104 -1.62 -1.07 11.80
N PRO A 105 -0.84 0.01 12.00
CA PRO A 105 -1.34 1.38 12.05
C PRO A 105 -2.39 1.71 10.98
N ALA A 106 -3.40 2.50 11.33
CA ALA A 106 -4.59 2.69 10.51
C ALA A 106 -4.31 3.28 9.12
N ASP A 107 -3.29 4.12 8.98
CA ASP A 107 -2.80 4.61 7.70
C ASP A 107 -2.35 3.47 6.77
N LYS A 108 -1.65 2.46 7.31
CA LYS A 108 -1.24 1.27 6.56
C LYS A 108 -2.44 0.39 6.21
N LEU A 109 -3.32 0.14 7.18
CA LEU A 109 -4.53 -0.64 6.95
C LEU A 109 -5.38 -0.05 5.82
N VAL A 110 -5.63 1.25 5.83
CA VAL A 110 -6.41 1.94 4.80
C VAL A 110 -5.69 1.89 3.45
N ALA A 111 -4.37 2.07 3.45
CA ALA A 111 -3.58 1.96 2.22
C ALA A 111 -3.68 0.55 1.61
N VAL A 112 -3.69 -0.49 2.43
CA VAL A 112 -3.88 -1.88 1.97
C VAL A 112 -5.31 -2.09 1.46
N ALA A 113 -6.31 -1.61 2.18
CA ALA A 113 -7.71 -1.72 1.78
C ALA A 113 -7.97 -1.00 0.44
N ASP A 114 -7.40 0.18 0.22
CA ASP A 114 -7.51 0.89 -1.06
C ASP A 114 -6.75 0.17 -2.18
N ALA A 115 -5.55 -0.35 -1.93
CA ALA A 115 -4.81 -1.15 -2.91
C ALA A 115 -5.61 -2.39 -3.33
N LEU A 116 -6.28 -3.07 -2.40
CA LEU A 116 -7.17 -4.19 -2.67
C LEU A 116 -8.40 -3.77 -3.47
N ALA A 117 -9.08 -2.69 -3.07
CA ALA A 117 -10.25 -2.16 -3.78
C ALA A 117 -9.90 -1.73 -5.22
N ALA A 118 -8.76 -1.04 -5.43
CA ALA A 118 -8.27 -0.63 -6.74
C ALA A 118 -7.96 -1.84 -7.65
N ALA A 119 -7.62 -2.99 -7.06
CA ALA A 119 -7.42 -4.25 -7.77
C ALA A 119 -8.70 -5.11 -7.90
N GLY A 120 -9.87 -4.58 -7.55
CA GLY A 120 -11.15 -5.28 -7.64
C GLY A 120 -11.45 -6.24 -6.47
N ARG A 121 -10.66 -6.22 -5.40
CA ARG A 121 -10.85 -7.02 -4.17
C ARG A 121 -11.50 -6.20 -3.06
N THR A 122 -12.61 -5.53 -3.37
CA THR A 122 -13.33 -4.64 -2.44
C THR A 122 -13.76 -5.36 -1.17
N ALA A 123 -14.21 -6.61 -1.26
CA ALA A 123 -14.66 -7.39 -0.11
C ALA A 123 -13.54 -7.60 0.94
N ASP A 124 -12.31 -7.88 0.49
CA ASP A 124 -11.15 -8.06 1.36
C ASP A 124 -10.80 -6.73 2.05
N GLY A 125 -10.78 -5.63 1.30
CA GLY A 125 -10.52 -4.28 1.83
C GLY A 125 -11.58 -3.85 2.86
N GLU A 126 -12.86 -4.08 2.56
CA GLU A 126 -13.95 -3.80 3.51
C GLU A 126 -13.87 -4.67 4.77
N GLN A 127 -13.46 -5.94 4.64
CA GLN A 127 -13.27 -6.82 5.79
C GLN A 127 -12.13 -6.32 6.68
N MET A 128 -11.00 -5.92 6.11
CA MET A 128 -9.89 -5.33 6.87
C MET A 128 -10.33 -4.06 7.59
N LEU A 129 -11.04 -3.17 6.91
CA LEU A 129 -11.59 -1.95 7.51
C LEU A 129 -12.49 -2.29 8.69
N ARG A 130 -13.39 -3.29 8.55
CA ARG A 130 -14.22 -3.78 9.67
C ARG A 130 -13.41 -4.29 10.86
N GLN A 131 -12.28 -4.94 10.64
CA GLN A 131 -11.42 -5.43 11.73
C GLN A 131 -10.63 -4.29 12.41
N GLY A 132 -10.16 -3.32 11.63
CA GLY A 132 -9.45 -2.14 12.14
C GLY A 132 -10.29 -1.20 13.00
N VAL A 133 -11.62 -1.35 12.96
CA VAL A 133 -12.56 -0.56 13.73
C VAL A 133 -12.45 -0.82 15.24
N ALA A 134 -11.91 -1.95 15.72
CA ALA A 134 -11.74 -2.24 17.16
C ALA A 134 -10.82 -1.25 17.92
N ARG A 135 -10.13 -0.35 17.21
CA ARG A 135 -9.26 0.68 17.80
C ARG A 135 -10.04 1.74 18.59
N PRO A 136 -9.40 2.38 19.58
CA PRO A 136 -9.95 3.55 20.25
C PRO A 136 -10.30 4.66 19.23
N PRO A 137 -11.44 5.36 19.38
CA PRO A 137 -11.84 6.43 18.45
C PRO A 137 -10.75 7.48 18.22
N GLU A 138 -9.96 7.78 19.23
CA GLU A 138 -8.92 8.81 19.23
C GLU A 138 -7.78 8.46 18.25
N GLU A 139 -7.45 7.17 18.13
CA GLU A 139 -6.48 6.67 17.14
C GLU A 139 -6.98 6.85 15.70
N ILE A 140 -8.28 6.69 15.47
CA ILE A 140 -8.90 6.90 14.16
C ILE A 140 -8.80 8.37 13.77
N GLY A 141 -9.10 9.28 14.70
CA GLY A 141 -8.93 10.72 14.48
C GLY A 141 -7.49 11.09 14.12
N ALA A 142 -6.52 10.57 14.87
CA ALA A 142 -5.09 10.80 14.60
C ALA A 142 -4.65 10.28 13.23
N ALA A 143 -5.11 9.09 12.83
CA ALA A 143 -4.81 8.50 11.53
C ALA A 143 -5.39 9.34 10.38
N VAL A 144 -6.65 9.80 10.51
CA VAL A 144 -7.28 10.69 9.53
C VAL A 144 -6.47 11.99 9.38
N LEU A 145 -6.06 12.60 10.49
CA LEU A 145 -5.20 13.80 10.44
C LEU A 145 -3.84 13.52 9.78
N GLY A 146 -3.27 12.32 9.97
CA GLY A 146 -2.09 11.86 9.26
C GLY A 146 -2.28 11.87 7.74
N LEU A 147 -3.34 11.20 7.28
CA LEU A 147 -3.68 11.10 5.86
C LEU A 147 -3.99 12.48 5.23
N VAL A 148 -4.68 13.37 5.95
CA VAL A 148 -4.96 14.74 5.51
C VAL A 148 -3.66 15.52 5.28
N ARG A 149 -2.68 15.40 6.19
CA ARG A 149 -1.36 16.06 6.03
C ARG A 149 -0.59 15.54 4.82
N GLU A 150 -0.80 14.27 4.47
CA GLU A 150 -0.19 13.63 3.30
C GLU A 150 -0.94 13.88 1.98
N GLY A 151 -2.09 14.58 2.03
CA GLY A 151 -2.92 14.86 0.84
C GLY A 151 -3.64 13.61 0.30
N ARG A 152 -3.89 12.62 1.16
CA ARG A 152 -4.46 11.31 0.81
C ARG A 152 -6.00 11.32 0.94
N ASP A 153 -6.65 12.22 0.21
CA ASP A 153 -8.08 12.51 0.34
C ASP A 153 -9.00 11.32 0.04
N ARG A 154 -8.54 10.40 -0.82
CA ARG A 154 -9.29 9.20 -1.19
C ARG A 154 -9.33 8.22 -0.02
N GLU A 155 -8.19 8.03 0.65
CA GLU A 155 -8.03 7.16 1.80
C GLU A 155 -8.76 7.69 3.03
N VAL A 156 -8.73 9.01 3.25
CA VAL A 156 -9.55 9.68 4.29
C VAL A 156 -11.03 9.32 4.10
N ARG A 157 -11.56 9.46 2.88
CA ARG A 157 -12.95 9.12 2.57
C ARG A 157 -13.24 7.64 2.80
N ALA A 158 -12.40 6.74 2.30
CA ALA A 158 -12.59 5.30 2.46
C ALA A 158 -12.61 4.86 3.94
N LEU A 159 -11.70 5.42 4.76
CA LEU A 159 -11.65 5.14 6.19
C LEU A 159 -12.92 5.63 6.91
N LEU A 160 -13.31 6.89 6.68
CA LEU A 160 -14.44 7.49 7.37
C LEU A 160 -15.78 6.88 6.94
N ASP A 161 -15.96 6.55 5.66
CA ASP A 161 -17.15 5.85 5.17
C ASP A 161 -17.32 4.49 5.84
N ALA A 162 -16.25 3.70 5.92
CA ALA A 162 -16.28 2.42 6.60
C ALA A 162 -16.56 2.62 8.09
N TYR A 163 -15.83 3.53 8.74
CA TYR A 163 -15.95 3.80 10.17
C TYR A 163 -17.38 4.20 10.57
N VAL A 164 -18.00 5.14 9.87
CA VAL A 164 -19.36 5.60 10.15
C VAL A 164 -20.43 4.53 9.88
N ARG A 165 -20.21 3.61 8.92
CA ARG A 165 -21.13 2.49 8.68
C ARG A 165 -21.15 1.50 9.86
N ILE A 166 -19.98 1.26 10.45
CA ILE A 166 -19.77 0.18 11.42
C ILE A 166 -20.01 0.66 12.85
N ARG A 167 -19.53 1.86 13.19
CA ARG A 167 -19.58 2.41 14.55
C ARG A 167 -20.91 3.09 14.86
N THR A 168 -21.21 3.19 16.15
CA THR A 168 -22.33 4.04 16.58
C THR A 168 -21.99 5.51 16.33
N PRO A 169 -23.00 6.38 16.17
CA PRO A 169 -22.78 7.82 16.01
C PRO A 169 -21.92 8.44 17.13
N GLU A 170 -22.08 7.97 18.37
CA GLU A 170 -21.33 8.44 19.54
C GLU A 170 -19.87 8.03 19.49
N GLU A 171 -19.58 6.78 19.10
CA GLU A 171 -18.21 6.32 18.90
C GLU A 171 -17.54 7.08 17.76
N ALA A 172 -18.27 7.33 16.67
CA ALA A 172 -17.77 8.12 15.56
C ALA A 172 -17.46 9.57 15.97
N ALA A 173 -18.32 10.20 16.77
CA ALA A 173 -18.10 11.55 17.29
C ALA A 173 -16.85 11.66 18.16
N ARG A 174 -16.56 10.66 19.01
CA ARG A 174 -15.34 10.63 19.85
C ARG A 174 -14.05 10.68 19.05
N SER A 175 -14.04 10.17 17.82
CA SER A 175 -12.85 10.27 16.97
C SER A 175 -12.46 11.71 16.62
N ALA A 176 -13.39 12.66 16.74
CA ALA A 176 -13.14 14.08 16.50
C ALA A 176 -12.49 14.82 17.69
N GLU A 177 -12.41 14.21 18.89
CA GLU A 177 -11.98 14.90 20.12
C GLU A 177 -10.64 15.62 19.99
N ASN A 178 -9.69 15.03 19.26
CA ASN A 178 -8.34 15.59 19.08
C ASN A 178 -8.32 16.86 18.21
N ASP A 179 -9.21 16.97 17.22
CA ASP A 179 -9.32 18.14 16.34
C ASP A 179 -10.75 18.25 15.78
N PRO A 180 -11.69 18.77 16.58
CA PRO A 180 -13.11 18.78 16.19
C PRO A 180 -13.37 19.64 14.94
N GLN A 181 -12.58 20.70 14.76
CA GLN A 181 -12.71 21.64 13.66
C GLN A 181 -12.33 21.00 12.32
N ARG A 182 -11.30 20.14 12.30
CA ARG A 182 -10.90 19.41 11.09
C ARG A 182 -11.67 18.11 10.89
N LEU A 183 -11.89 17.35 11.96
CA LEU A 183 -12.46 16.00 11.87
C LEU A 183 -13.99 16.00 11.78
N GLY A 184 -14.66 16.92 12.46
CA GLY A 184 -16.13 17.02 12.46
C GLY A 184 -16.73 17.14 11.04
N PRO A 185 -16.27 18.08 10.20
CA PRO A 185 -16.77 18.21 8.83
C PRO A 185 -16.52 16.97 7.96
N LEU A 186 -15.36 16.30 8.11
CA LEU A 186 -15.03 15.09 7.36
C LEU A 186 -15.93 13.92 7.74
N LEU A 187 -16.17 13.73 9.04
CA LEU A 187 -17.09 12.74 9.59
C LEU A 187 -18.53 12.96 9.10
N LEU A 188 -18.98 14.21 9.11
CA LEU A 188 -20.33 14.58 8.64
C LEU A 188 -20.51 14.36 7.14
N ALA A 189 -19.46 14.61 6.34
CA ALA A 189 -19.46 14.32 4.90
C ALA A 189 -19.60 12.81 4.66
N ALA A 190 -18.76 11.99 5.30
CA ALA A 190 -18.85 10.53 5.19
C ALA A 190 -20.23 10.00 5.65
N ALA A 191 -20.77 10.51 6.76
CA ALA A 191 -22.09 10.12 7.23
C ALA A 191 -23.21 10.44 6.23
N ARG A 192 -23.08 11.56 5.51
CA ARG A 192 -24.03 11.96 4.46
C ARG A 192 -23.98 11.03 3.26
N ASP A 193 -22.78 10.61 2.85
CA ASP A 193 -22.58 9.65 1.76
C ASP A 193 -23.15 8.25 2.11
N VAL A 194 -23.24 7.93 3.40
CA VAL A 194 -23.90 6.70 3.88
C VAL A 194 -25.43 6.84 3.86
N SER A 195 -25.99 7.86 4.55
CA SER A 195 -27.43 8.20 4.51
C SER A 195 -27.75 9.49 5.27
N GLU A 196 -28.86 10.13 4.91
CA GLU A 196 -29.42 11.27 5.66
C GLU A 196 -29.83 10.92 7.11
N GLY A 197 -30.09 9.64 7.42
CA GLY A 197 -30.29 9.18 8.81
C GLY A 197 -28.99 9.25 9.60
N ARG A 198 -27.93 8.60 9.11
CA ARG A 198 -26.60 8.60 9.73
C ARG A 198 -26.02 9.99 9.90
N HIS A 199 -26.22 10.87 8.92
CA HIS A 199 -25.80 12.26 9.03
C HIS A 199 -26.45 12.96 10.24
N ARG A 200 -27.77 12.86 10.39
CA ARG A 200 -28.51 13.47 11.50
C ARG A 200 -28.08 12.92 12.86
N ASP A 201 -27.91 11.60 12.95
CA ASP A 201 -27.47 10.96 14.19
C ASP A 201 -26.07 11.42 14.60
N LEU A 202 -25.15 11.56 13.64
CA LEU A 202 -23.80 12.04 13.91
C LEU A 202 -23.74 13.52 14.27
N VAL A 203 -24.56 14.37 13.63
CA VAL A 203 -24.74 15.77 14.06
C VAL A 203 -25.21 15.82 15.51
N HIS A 204 -26.16 14.96 15.89
CA HIS A 204 -26.66 14.89 17.26
C HIS A 204 -25.56 14.46 18.24
N ALA A 205 -24.83 13.39 17.92
CA ALA A 205 -23.74 12.89 18.75
C ALA A 205 -22.62 13.91 18.96
N LEU A 206 -22.18 14.61 17.89
CA LEU A 206 -21.18 15.68 17.98
C LEU A 206 -21.65 16.83 18.89
N ARG A 207 -22.95 17.19 18.82
CA ARG A 207 -23.53 18.22 19.69
C ARG A 207 -23.56 17.77 21.15
N VAL A 208 -23.98 16.54 21.42
CA VAL A 208 -24.01 15.98 22.79
C VAL A 208 -22.61 15.93 23.39
N ALA A 209 -21.60 15.60 22.58
CA ALA A 209 -20.20 15.57 23.00
C ALA A 209 -19.55 16.97 23.13
N GLY A 210 -20.24 18.05 22.72
CA GLY A 210 -19.67 19.40 22.72
C GLY A 210 -18.58 19.63 21.66
N LEU A 211 -18.55 18.79 20.62
CA LEU A 211 -17.54 18.77 19.55
C LEU A 211 -18.00 19.48 18.27
N THR A 212 -18.99 20.36 18.38
CA THR A 212 -19.45 21.19 17.25
C THR A 212 -18.47 22.35 17.04
N ALA A 213 -17.96 22.47 15.82
CA ALA A 213 -17.16 23.62 15.39
C ALA A 213 -17.93 24.95 15.49
#